data_AF-I1BP12-F1
#
_entry.id   AF-I1BP12-F1
#
_cell.length_a   1.000
_cell.length_b   1.000
_cell.length_c   1.000
_cell.angle_alpha   90.00
_cell.angle_beta   90.00
_cell.angle_gamma   90.00
#
_symmetry.space_group_name_H-M   'P 1'
#
loop_
_entity.id
_entity.type
_entity.pdbx_description
1 polymer ?
#
loop_
_entity_poly.entity_id
_entity_poly.type
_entity_poly.pdbx_seq_one_letter_code
_entity_poly.pdbx_strand_id
1 'polypeptide(L)'
;MTPPNNQQRHQPVLEAPLRTYVLAADKLRIEDEKRTLEKVQKVLDIILTDRSSRNVPALYSQIETPLRNSTGKSITLSHIRKVMYIAPRLYLMQAKEIRRFGNKTFEDYLIEFAKEWALPLSPKDHELRKELTHDGLKAYFESHSEPDATVPEVALPKLATLVDKKEWIKEAKLPPGVRSLLEAHEKVKEEKIESEKPKPIPKGSVKDRMAALRARLAQKK
;
A
#
# COMPACT_ATOMS: atom_id res chain seq x y z
N MET A 1 -15.41 -32.52 34.70
CA MET A 1 -15.87 -32.19 33.34
C MET A 1 -15.03 -31.05 32.81
N THR A 2 -14.05 -31.40 31.98
CA THR A 2 -13.15 -30.49 31.26
C THR A 2 -13.60 -30.43 29.80
N PRO A 3 -13.65 -29.25 29.15
CA PRO A 3 -14.02 -29.18 27.74
C PRO A 3 -12.87 -29.72 26.86
N PRO A 4 -13.17 -30.30 25.69
CA PRO A 4 -12.16 -30.84 24.81
C PRO A 4 -11.40 -29.72 24.12
N ASN A 5 -10.09 -29.90 24.10
CA ASN A 5 -9.08 -29.10 23.44
C ASN A 5 -9.38 -29.03 21.93
N ASN A 6 -9.72 -27.83 21.43
CA ASN A 6 -9.97 -27.60 20.01
C ASN A 6 -8.61 -27.46 19.30
N GLN A 7 -7.98 -28.61 19.01
CA GLN A 7 -6.81 -28.66 18.14
C GLN A 7 -7.25 -28.22 16.74
N GLN A 8 -6.91 -26.98 16.41
CA GLN A 8 -6.91 -26.48 15.05
C GLN A 8 -6.06 -27.45 14.20
N ARG A 9 -6.75 -28.28 13.44
CA ARG A 9 -6.13 -29.04 12.35
C ARG A 9 -5.63 -28.01 11.35
N HIS A 10 -4.33 -27.75 11.37
CA HIS A 10 -3.63 -27.25 10.19
C HIS A 10 -3.83 -28.32 9.10
N GLN A 11 -4.88 -28.17 8.30
CA GLN A 11 -4.91 -28.83 7.01
C GLN A 11 -3.76 -28.21 6.21
N PRO A 12 -2.80 -29.01 5.72
CA PRO A 12 -1.91 -28.50 4.69
C PRO A 12 -2.81 -28.08 3.53
N VAL A 13 -2.60 -26.86 3.05
CA VAL A 13 -3.16 -26.42 1.77
C VAL A 13 -2.72 -27.49 0.77
N LEU A 14 -3.66 -28.33 0.33
CA LEU A 14 -3.46 -29.22 -0.80
C LEU A 14 -3.17 -28.29 -1.98
N GLU A 15 -1.89 -28.05 -2.25
CA GLU A 15 -1.43 -27.41 -3.47
C GLU A 15 -1.96 -28.28 -4.60
N ALA A 16 -3.04 -27.81 -5.23
CA ALA A 16 -3.55 -28.41 -6.44
C ALA A 16 -2.38 -28.51 -7.43
N PRO A 17 -2.31 -29.57 -8.25
CA PRO A 17 -1.23 -29.74 -9.21
C PRO A 17 -1.07 -28.45 -10.02
N LEU A 18 0.15 -27.91 -10.06
CA LEU A 18 0.48 -26.74 -10.87
C LEU A 18 0.03 -27.01 -12.29
N ARG A 19 -1.02 -26.30 -12.69
CA ARG A 19 -1.65 -26.50 -13.98
C ARG A 19 -0.70 -25.96 -15.05
N THR A 20 -0.35 -26.78 -16.03
CA THR A 20 0.61 -26.42 -17.09
C THR A 20 -0.05 -26.06 -18.43
N TYR A 21 -1.38 -26.13 -18.52
CA TYR A 21 -2.15 -25.93 -19.76
C TYR A 21 -3.22 -24.84 -19.62
N VAL A 22 -3.30 -23.99 -20.65
CA VAL A 22 -4.21 -22.84 -20.74
C VAL A 22 -5.61 -23.30 -21.18
N LEU A 23 -6.63 -23.06 -20.37
CA LEU A 23 -8.03 -23.26 -20.74
C LEU A 23 -8.59 -22.14 -21.61
N ALA A 24 -9.75 -22.41 -22.22
CA ALA A 24 -10.60 -21.37 -22.80
C ALA A 24 -10.95 -20.25 -21.79
N ALA A 25 -11.15 -20.60 -20.51
CA ALA A 25 -11.41 -19.63 -19.44
C ALA A 25 -10.21 -18.71 -19.19
N ASP A 26 -8.98 -19.25 -19.20
CA ASP A 26 -7.75 -18.50 -18.99
C ASP A 26 -7.50 -17.53 -20.17
N LYS A 27 -7.77 -17.98 -21.40
CA LYS A 27 -7.73 -17.13 -22.60
C LYS A 27 -8.72 -15.96 -22.50
N LEU A 28 -9.95 -16.22 -22.05
CA LEU A 28 -10.96 -15.18 -21.86
C LEU A 28 -10.52 -14.15 -20.80
N ARG A 29 -9.94 -14.63 -19.70
CA ARG A 29 -9.40 -13.78 -18.63
C ARG A 29 -8.27 -12.89 -19.14
N ILE A 30 -7.30 -13.45 -19.85
CA ILE A 30 -6.18 -12.73 -20.45
C ILE A 30 -6.70 -11.65 -21.42
N GLU A 31 -7.68 -11.99 -22.25
CA GLU A 31 -8.25 -11.05 -23.21
C GLU A 31 -9.03 -9.92 -22.52
N ASP A 32 -9.76 -10.21 -21.43
CA ASP A 32 -10.41 -9.17 -20.63
C ASP A 32 -9.37 -8.27 -19.93
N GLU A 33 -8.25 -8.82 -19.45
CA GLU A 33 -7.15 -8.04 -18.88
C GLU A 33 -6.54 -7.10 -19.93
N LYS A 34 -6.21 -7.60 -21.13
CA LYS A 34 -5.70 -6.78 -22.25
C LYS A 34 -6.65 -5.62 -22.55
N ARG A 35 -7.93 -5.93 -22.79
CA ARG A 35 -8.95 -4.93 -23.10
C ARG A 35 -9.12 -3.91 -21.98
N THR A 36 -9.01 -4.35 -20.73
CA THR A 36 -9.10 -3.45 -19.56
C THR A 36 -7.93 -2.50 -19.53
N LEU A 37 -6.70 -3.00 -19.69
CA LEU A 37 -5.48 -2.17 -19.63
C LEU A 37 -5.41 -1.17 -20.80
N GLU A 38 -5.79 -1.57 -22.01
CA GLU A 38 -5.92 -0.65 -23.16
C GLU A 38 -6.95 0.45 -22.89
N LYS A 39 -8.12 0.09 -22.32
CA LYS A 39 -9.15 1.07 -21.99
C LYS A 39 -8.69 2.02 -20.88
N VAL A 40 -7.99 1.50 -19.87
CA VAL A 40 -7.40 2.30 -18.78
C VAL A 40 -6.41 3.31 -19.36
N GLN A 41 -5.49 2.88 -20.23
CA GLN A 41 -4.51 3.74 -20.88
C GLN A 41 -5.19 4.88 -21.67
N LYS A 42 -6.15 4.53 -22.53
CA LYS A 42 -6.90 5.53 -23.32
C LYS A 42 -7.61 6.57 -22.45
N VAL A 43 -8.31 6.12 -21.42
CA VAL A 43 -9.05 7.01 -20.52
C VAL A 43 -8.10 7.85 -19.68
N LEU A 44 -7.00 7.27 -19.20
CA LEU A 44 -5.99 7.98 -18.43
C LEU A 44 -5.36 9.11 -19.27
N ASP A 45 -5.02 8.85 -20.53
CA ASP A 45 -4.50 9.89 -21.44
C ASP A 45 -5.47 11.06 -21.59
N ILE A 46 -6.77 10.79 -21.74
CA ILE A 46 -7.79 11.84 -21.85
C ILE A 46 -7.87 12.66 -20.57
N ILE A 47 -7.93 12.00 -19.41
CA ILE A 47 -8.02 12.68 -18.11
C ILE A 47 -6.77 13.52 -17.85
N LEU A 48 -5.58 12.97 -18.10
CA LEU A 48 -4.32 13.70 -17.90
C LEU A 48 -4.20 14.90 -18.84
N THR A 49 -4.65 14.75 -20.10
CA THR A 49 -4.67 15.86 -21.07
C THR A 49 -5.64 16.97 -20.63
N ASP A 50 -6.85 16.61 -20.16
CA ASP A 50 -7.82 17.58 -19.62
C ASP A 50 -7.32 18.26 -18.33
N ARG A 51 -6.65 17.52 -17.44
CA ARG A 51 -6.07 18.09 -16.22
C ARG A 51 -4.90 19.02 -16.54
N SER A 52 -4.04 18.63 -17.47
CA SER A 52 -2.92 19.46 -17.93
C SER A 52 -3.39 20.74 -18.61
N SER A 53 -4.45 20.70 -19.43
CA SER A 53 -4.97 21.91 -20.09
C SER A 53 -5.53 22.93 -19.09
N ARG A 54 -5.97 22.45 -17.91
CA ARG A 54 -6.45 23.28 -16.80
C ARG A 54 -5.34 23.66 -15.80
N ASN A 55 -4.10 23.25 -16.04
CA ASN A 55 -2.98 23.39 -15.09
C ASN A 55 -3.28 22.80 -13.69
N VAL A 56 -4.04 21.70 -13.64
CA VAL A 56 -4.39 21.02 -12.39
C VAL A 56 -3.57 19.72 -12.27
N PRO A 57 -2.92 19.45 -11.13
CA PRO A 57 -2.20 18.20 -10.93
C PRO A 57 -3.17 17.00 -10.96
N ALA A 58 -2.75 15.91 -11.60
CA ALA A 58 -3.51 14.67 -11.66
C ALA A 58 -3.10 13.73 -10.53
N LEU A 59 -3.67 13.95 -9.35
CA LEU A 59 -3.52 13.06 -8.20
C LEU A 59 -4.47 11.86 -8.33
N TYR A 60 -3.99 10.65 -8.02
CA TYR A 60 -4.76 9.41 -8.15
C TYR A 60 -6.10 9.51 -7.42
N SER A 61 -6.12 9.99 -6.17
CA SER A 61 -7.37 10.13 -5.40
C SER A 61 -8.42 11.03 -6.06
N GLN A 62 -8.01 11.95 -6.94
CA GLN A 62 -8.91 12.85 -7.66
C GLN A 62 -9.35 12.32 -9.02
N ILE A 63 -8.54 11.46 -9.64
CA ILE A 63 -8.83 10.90 -10.96
C ILE A 63 -9.42 9.48 -10.89
N GLU A 64 -9.40 8.82 -9.73
CA GLU A 64 -9.96 7.48 -9.54
C GLU A 64 -11.44 7.41 -9.96
N THR A 65 -12.28 8.32 -9.47
CA THR A 65 -13.71 8.33 -9.80
C THR A 65 -13.96 8.59 -11.29
N PRO A 66 -13.38 9.62 -11.92
CA PRO A 66 -13.44 9.79 -13.37
C PRO A 66 -12.99 8.55 -14.15
N LEU A 67 -11.87 7.93 -13.74
CA LEU A 67 -11.31 6.74 -14.40
C LEU A 67 -12.28 5.55 -14.32
N ARG A 68 -12.87 5.30 -13.15
CA ARG A 68 -13.89 4.27 -12.92
C ARG A 68 -15.14 4.51 -13.77
N ASN A 69 -15.63 5.74 -13.81
CA ASN A 69 -16.83 6.10 -14.56
C ASN A 69 -16.62 5.96 -16.08
N SER A 70 -15.51 6.45 -16.61
CA SER A 70 -15.20 6.39 -18.04
C SER A 70 -14.85 4.97 -18.52
N THR A 71 -14.27 4.14 -17.66
CA THR A 71 -13.98 2.73 -18.00
C THR A 71 -15.18 1.81 -17.78
N GLY A 72 -16.13 2.17 -16.90
CA GLY A 72 -17.25 1.32 -16.51
C GLY A 72 -16.82 0.08 -15.72
N LYS A 73 -15.60 0.06 -15.19
CA LYS A 73 -15.02 -1.04 -14.42
C LYS A 73 -14.43 -0.50 -13.10
N SER A 74 -14.28 -1.36 -12.11
CA SER A 74 -13.62 -1.01 -10.84
C SER A 74 -12.11 -0.90 -11.03
N ILE A 75 -11.65 0.22 -11.59
CA ILE A 75 -10.23 0.49 -11.80
C ILE A 75 -9.60 0.96 -10.49
N THR A 76 -8.44 0.40 -10.19
CA THR A 76 -7.61 0.70 -9.02
C THR A 76 -6.21 1.12 -9.47
N LEU A 77 -5.41 1.65 -8.55
CA LEU A 77 -4.01 2.02 -8.79
C LEU A 77 -3.18 0.86 -9.38
N SER A 78 -3.48 -0.39 -9.00
CA SER A 78 -2.88 -1.61 -9.57
C SER A 78 -2.94 -1.64 -11.11
N HIS A 79 -4.08 -1.26 -11.70
CA HIS A 79 -4.24 -1.27 -13.15
C HIS A 79 -3.32 -0.25 -13.83
N ILE A 80 -3.16 0.94 -13.24
CA ILE A 80 -2.24 1.97 -13.74
C ILE A 80 -0.80 1.48 -13.66
N ARG A 81 -0.44 0.80 -12.56
CA ARG A 81 0.89 0.17 -12.37
C ARG A 81 1.17 -0.90 -13.40
N LYS A 82 0.17 -1.71 -13.77
CA LYS A 82 0.28 -2.70 -14.85
C LYS A 82 0.52 -2.05 -16.20
N VAL A 83 -0.19 -0.96 -16.52
CA VAL A 83 0.08 -0.19 -17.75
C VAL A 83 1.51 0.35 -17.75
N MET A 84 1.99 0.89 -16.63
CA MET A 84 3.38 1.35 -16.50
C MET A 84 4.41 0.21 -16.60
N TYR A 85 4.06 -1.02 -16.22
CA TYR A 85 4.95 -2.17 -16.37
C TYR A 85 5.18 -2.49 -17.84
N ILE A 86 4.09 -2.49 -18.60
CA ILE A 86 4.09 -2.83 -20.03
C ILE A 86 4.73 -1.72 -20.86
N ALA A 87 4.39 -0.47 -20.55
CA ALA A 87 4.79 0.69 -21.30
C ALA A 87 5.38 1.75 -20.35
N PRO A 88 6.60 1.54 -19.84
CA PRO A 88 7.22 2.38 -18.81
C PRO A 88 7.50 3.81 -19.27
N ARG A 89 7.54 4.05 -20.58
CA ARG A 89 7.75 5.38 -21.17
C ARG A 89 6.50 6.24 -21.21
N LEU A 90 5.32 5.73 -20.86
CA LEU A 90 4.07 6.48 -21.01
C LEU A 90 3.82 7.48 -19.88
N TYR A 91 4.11 7.07 -18.65
CA TYR A 91 3.74 7.80 -17.44
C TYR A 91 4.87 7.81 -16.43
N LEU A 92 4.90 8.88 -15.64
CA LEU A 92 5.70 8.99 -14.42
C LEU A 92 4.75 9.02 -13.23
N MET A 93 5.11 8.32 -12.16
CA MET A 93 4.37 8.38 -10.90
C MET A 93 5.28 8.87 -9.78
N GLN A 94 4.82 9.87 -9.03
CA GLN A 94 5.53 10.43 -7.89
C GLN A 94 4.64 10.35 -6.66
N ALA A 95 5.17 9.85 -5.55
CA ALA A 95 4.46 9.91 -4.29
C ALA A 95 4.50 11.34 -3.74
N LYS A 96 3.32 11.85 -3.36
CA LYS A 96 3.13 13.17 -2.78
C LYS A 96 2.37 13.06 -1.47
N GLU A 97 2.84 13.78 -0.46
CA GLU A 97 2.14 13.93 0.80
C GLU A 97 1.00 14.93 0.62
N ILE A 98 -0.23 14.50 0.90
CA ILE A 98 -1.40 15.38 0.92
C ILE A 98 -1.86 15.55 2.37
N ARG A 99 -1.96 16.81 2.78
CA ARG A 99 -2.54 17.20 4.06
C ARG A 99 -4.03 17.43 3.88
N ARG A 100 -4.86 16.62 4.53
CA ARG A 100 -6.31 16.87 4.62
C ARG A 100 -6.66 17.60 5.91
N PHE A 101 -7.82 18.24 5.93
CA PHE A 101 -8.39 18.89 7.11
C PHE A 101 -8.32 17.94 8.33
N GLY A 102 -7.83 18.46 9.45
CA GLY A 102 -7.64 17.68 10.69
C GLY A 102 -6.24 17.08 10.90
N ASN A 103 -5.18 17.68 10.35
CA ASN A 103 -3.77 17.28 10.52
C ASN A 103 -3.45 15.82 10.13
N LYS A 104 -4.28 15.18 9.30
CA LYS A 104 -3.99 13.85 8.77
C LYS A 104 -3.25 13.97 7.44
N THR A 105 -2.04 13.44 7.42
CA THR A 105 -1.19 13.29 6.24
C THR A 105 -1.47 11.96 5.58
N PHE A 106 -1.77 11.96 4.28
CA PHE A 106 -1.93 10.75 3.49
C PHE A 106 -0.96 10.77 2.31
N GLU A 107 -0.45 9.60 1.95
CA GLU A 107 0.29 9.41 0.71
C GLU A 107 -0.70 9.30 -0.45
N ASP A 108 -0.48 10.10 -1.48
CA ASP A 108 -1.19 10.00 -2.75
C ASP A 108 -0.16 9.99 -3.88
N TYR A 109 -0.60 9.61 -5.08
CA TYR A 109 0.28 9.48 -6.24
C TYR A 109 -0.07 10.52 -7.29
N LEU A 110 0.89 11.38 -7.59
CA LEU A 110 0.83 12.25 -8.76
C LEU A 110 1.18 11.43 -9.99
N ILE A 111 0.28 11.44 -10.96
CA ILE A 111 0.45 10.76 -12.24
C ILE A 111 0.66 11.83 -13.31
N GLU A 112 1.78 11.75 -14.02
CA GLU A 112 2.15 12.67 -15.09
C GLU A 112 2.52 11.89 -16.34
N PHE A 113 2.49 12.56 -17.49
CA PHE A 113 3.14 12.01 -18.68
C PHE A 113 4.65 11.96 -18.45
N ALA A 114 5.31 10.94 -19.00
CA ALA A 114 6.76 10.95 -19.03
C ALA A 114 7.28 12.16 -19.81
N LYS A 115 8.50 12.61 -19.49
CA LYS A 115 9.11 13.83 -20.06
C LYS A 115 9.25 13.82 -21.59
N GLU A 116 9.15 12.65 -22.21
CA GLU A 116 9.24 12.45 -23.66
C GLU A 116 8.00 12.97 -24.41
N TRP A 117 6.88 13.18 -23.72
CA TRP A 117 5.61 13.56 -24.33
C TRP A 117 5.33 15.05 -24.19
N ALA A 118 5.17 15.73 -25.32
CA ALA A 118 4.75 17.13 -25.35
C ALA A 118 3.23 17.23 -25.17
N LEU A 119 2.79 18.24 -24.42
CA LEU A 119 1.37 18.52 -24.18
C LEU A 119 0.94 19.81 -24.90
N PRO A 120 -0.29 19.87 -25.46
CA PRO A 120 -1.28 18.79 -25.52
C PRO A 120 -0.86 17.64 -26.46
N LEU A 121 -1.30 16.42 -26.16
CA LEU A 121 -1.02 15.26 -27.02
C LEU A 121 -1.65 15.46 -28.40
N SER A 122 -0.88 15.20 -29.45
CA SER A 122 -1.42 15.17 -30.81
C SER A 122 -2.19 13.88 -31.07
N PRO A 123 -3.07 13.82 -32.09
CA PRO A 123 -3.73 12.58 -32.49
C PRO A 123 -2.74 11.46 -32.81
N LYS A 124 -1.59 11.78 -33.42
CA LYS A 124 -0.52 10.83 -33.71
C LYS A 124 0.12 10.28 -32.44
N ASP A 125 0.28 11.12 -31.41
CA ASP A 125 0.82 10.69 -30.13
C ASP A 125 -0.15 9.73 -29.43
N HIS A 126 -1.46 10.00 -29.49
CA HIS A 126 -2.46 9.07 -28.95
C HIS A 126 -2.44 7.70 -29.64
N GLU A 127 -2.27 7.68 -30.97
CA GLU A 127 -2.14 6.45 -31.75
C GLU A 127 -0.86 5.69 -31.38
N LEU A 128 0.28 6.36 -31.36
CA LEU A 128 1.56 5.76 -30.98
C LEU A 128 1.53 5.18 -29.56
N ARG A 129 0.94 5.90 -28.60
CA ARG A 129 0.84 5.44 -27.21
C ARG A 129 -0.07 4.22 -27.06
N LYS A 130 -1.14 4.17 -27.87
CA LYS A 130 -2.01 2.99 -27.96
C LYS A 130 -1.25 1.80 -28.54
N GLU A 131 -0.49 2.00 -29.62
CA GLU A 131 0.33 0.95 -30.24
C GLU A 131 1.38 0.42 -29.27
N LEU A 132 2.13 1.28 -28.57
CA LEU A 132 3.10 0.87 -27.56
C LEU A 132 2.49 -0.02 -26.46
N THR A 133 1.28 0.32 -26.04
CA THR A 133 0.56 -0.46 -25.02
C THR A 133 0.09 -1.80 -25.57
N HIS A 134 -0.45 -1.80 -26.79
CA HIS A 134 -0.92 -3.00 -27.46
C HIS A 134 0.22 -3.98 -27.75
N ASP A 135 1.32 -3.49 -28.32
CA ASP A 135 2.51 -4.28 -28.64
C ASP A 135 3.17 -4.82 -27.38
N GLY A 136 3.25 -4.01 -26.33
CA GLY A 136 3.77 -4.47 -25.04
C GLY A 136 2.90 -5.55 -24.40
N LEU A 137 1.57 -5.40 -24.45
CA LEU A 137 0.61 -6.43 -23.98
C LEU A 137 0.77 -7.72 -24.78
N LYS A 138 0.86 -7.60 -26.10
CA LYS A 138 1.03 -8.75 -27.00
C LYS A 138 2.32 -9.48 -26.70
N ALA A 139 3.46 -8.77 -26.64
CA ALA A 139 4.76 -9.35 -26.33
C ALA A 139 4.79 -10.01 -24.95
N TYR A 140 4.14 -9.41 -23.95
CA TYR A 140 4.08 -9.99 -22.59
C TYR A 140 3.32 -11.31 -22.57
N PHE A 141 2.11 -11.36 -23.14
CA PHE A 141 1.29 -12.57 -23.12
C PHE A 141 1.76 -13.64 -24.11
N GLU A 142 2.50 -13.29 -25.15
CA GLU A 142 3.18 -14.26 -26.01
C GLU A 142 4.36 -14.93 -25.30
N SER A 143 5.12 -14.17 -24.51
CA SER A 143 6.24 -14.70 -23.70
C SER A 143 5.79 -15.46 -22.46
N HIS A 144 4.60 -15.17 -21.93
CA HIS A 144 4.04 -15.80 -20.72
C HIS A 144 2.77 -16.58 -21.05
N SER A 145 2.93 -17.79 -21.59
CA SER A 145 1.82 -18.71 -21.92
C SER A 145 1.29 -19.50 -20.71
N GLU A 146 1.54 -19.04 -19.50
CA GLU A 146 1.10 -19.70 -18.27
C GLU A 146 -0.39 -19.43 -18.00
N PRO A 147 -1.14 -20.37 -17.39
CA PRO A 147 -2.57 -20.18 -17.14
C PRO A 147 -2.88 -19.02 -16.19
N ASP A 148 -2.00 -18.74 -15.24
CA ASP A 148 -2.11 -17.64 -14.27
C ASP A 148 -1.37 -16.37 -14.71
N ALA A 149 -0.89 -16.32 -15.96
CA ALA A 149 -0.19 -15.17 -16.51
C ALA A 149 -1.04 -13.90 -16.34
N THR A 150 -0.50 -12.96 -15.57
CA THR A 150 -1.12 -11.69 -15.23
C THR A 150 -0.03 -10.63 -15.32
N VAL A 151 -0.37 -9.43 -15.76
CA VAL A 151 0.63 -8.37 -15.89
C VAL A 151 1.13 -7.98 -14.50
N PRO A 152 2.46 -7.94 -14.26
CA PRO A 152 3.02 -7.54 -12.97
C PRO A 152 2.79 -6.06 -12.68
N GLU A 153 2.90 -5.67 -11.42
CA GLU A 153 2.78 -4.28 -11.01
C GLU A 153 4.16 -3.64 -10.81
N VAL A 154 4.39 -2.46 -11.39
CA VAL A 154 5.59 -1.66 -11.12
C VAL A 154 5.66 -1.28 -9.65
N ALA A 155 6.80 -1.45 -8.98
CA ALA A 155 7.02 -0.96 -7.63
C ALA A 155 6.87 0.58 -7.57
N LEU A 156 6.00 1.07 -6.69
CA LEU A 156 5.80 2.52 -6.54
C LEU A 156 6.91 3.14 -5.69
N PRO A 157 7.35 4.37 -6.01
CA PRO A 157 8.13 5.14 -5.07
C PRO A 157 7.28 5.37 -3.83
N LYS A 158 7.82 5.07 -2.65
CA LYS A 158 7.16 5.36 -1.39
C LYS A 158 7.72 6.66 -0.83
N LEU A 159 6.89 7.48 -0.22
CA LEU A 159 7.38 8.57 0.62
C LEU A 159 8.21 7.98 1.76
N ALA A 160 9.42 8.51 1.95
CA ALA A 160 10.24 8.22 3.12
C ALA A 160 9.66 8.93 4.37
N THR A 161 8.39 8.67 4.70
CA THR A 161 7.69 9.24 5.85
C THR A 161 7.80 8.37 7.10
N LEU A 162 8.20 7.10 6.94
CA LEU A 162 8.49 6.23 8.07
C LEU A 162 9.97 6.36 8.45
N VAL A 163 10.32 7.56 8.92
CA VAL A 163 11.55 7.76 9.67
C VAL A 163 11.33 7.08 11.02
N ASP A 164 11.90 5.89 11.21
CA ASP A 164 11.88 5.23 12.51
C ASP A 164 12.50 6.17 13.53
N LYS A 165 11.68 6.74 14.42
CA LYS A 165 12.13 7.79 15.36
C LYS A 165 13.36 7.35 16.13
N LYS A 166 13.46 6.06 16.46
CA LYS A 166 14.59 5.45 17.15
C LYS A 166 15.86 5.41 16.30
N GLU A 167 15.74 5.12 15.00
CA GLU A 167 16.87 5.09 14.08
C GLU A 167 17.34 6.50 13.74
N TRP A 168 16.38 7.42 13.55
CA TRP A 168 16.69 8.83 13.32
C TRP A 168 17.33 9.54 14.49
N ILE A 169 16.90 9.28 15.73
CA ILE A 169 17.55 9.87 16.92
C ILE A 169 19.01 9.40 17.01
N LYS A 170 19.32 8.17 16.57
CA LYS A 170 20.69 7.63 16.54
C LYS A 170 21.55 8.29 15.45
N GLU A 171 20.99 8.47 14.25
CA GLU A 171 21.73 9.02 13.10
C GLU A 171 21.82 10.55 13.09
N ALA A 172 20.84 11.25 13.68
CA ALA A 172 20.77 12.69 13.65
C ALA A 172 21.85 13.34 14.54
N LYS A 173 22.56 14.34 13.99
CA LYS A 173 23.53 15.20 14.72
C LYS A 173 22.81 16.20 15.64
N LEU A 174 22.07 15.69 16.62
CA LEU A 174 21.33 16.50 17.59
C LEU A 174 22.27 17.10 18.65
N PRO A 175 22.06 18.36 19.07
CA PRO A 175 22.76 18.94 20.21
C PRO A 175 22.55 18.13 21.50
N PRO A 176 23.54 18.09 22.41
CA PRO A 176 23.52 17.21 23.58
C PRO A 176 22.31 17.44 24.50
N GLY A 177 21.90 18.70 24.70
CA GLY A 177 20.75 19.03 25.55
C GLY A 177 19.40 18.56 24.98
N VAL A 178 19.27 18.44 23.65
CA VAL A 178 18.05 17.95 23.01
C VAL A 178 17.95 16.44 23.12
N ARG A 179 19.08 15.72 23.02
CA ARG A 179 19.13 14.27 23.23
C ARG A 179 18.74 13.88 24.65
N SER A 180 19.28 14.58 25.66
CA SER A 180 18.94 14.30 27.06
C SER A 180 17.46 14.55 27.38
N LEU A 181 16.85 15.57 26.75
CA LEU A 181 15.42 15.85 26.93
C LEU A 181 14.54 14.76 26.30
N LEU A 182 14.92 14.24 25.14
CA LEU A 182 14.19 13.16 24.48
C LEU A 182 14.26 11.86 25.28
N GLU A 183 15.44 11.50 25.80
CA GLU A 183 15.62 10.33 26.67
C GLU A 183 14.83 10.45 27.99
N ALA A 184 14.81 11.65 28.59
CA ALA A 184 14.01 11.91 29.78
C ALA A 184 12.50 11.73 29.51
N HIS A 185 12.03 12.21 28.36
CA HIS A 185 10.63 12.04 27.95
C HIS A 185 10.26 10.59 27.64
N GLU A 186 11.17 9.79 27.10
CA GLU A 186 10.96 8.35 26.90
C GLU A 186 10.84 7.61 28.23
N LYS A 187 11.75 7.86 29.18
CA LYS A 187 11.69 7.27 30.53
C LYS A 187 10.39 7.59 31.27
N VAL A 188 9.94 8.85 31.21
CA VAL A 188 8.67 9.26 31.83
C VAL A 188 7.46 8.56 31.19
N LYS A 189 7.51 8.26 29.88
CA LYS A 189 6.45 7.48 29.22
C LYS A 189 6.48 6.02 29.64
N GLU A 190 7.66 5.41 29.74
CA GLU A 190 7.81 4.03 30.19
C GLU A 190 7.33 3.84 31.63
N GLU A 191 7.64 4.78 32.53
CA GLU A 191 7.15 4.79 33.91
C GLU A 191 5.62 4.90 33.98
N LYS A 192 5.01 5.73 33.13
CA LYS A 192 3.54 5.84 33.04
C LYS A 192 2.90 4.56 32.53
N ILE A 193 3.45 3.95 31.48
CA ILE A 193 2.95 2.68 30.93
C ILE A 193 3.11 1.54 31.94
N GLU A 194 4.19 1.53 32.72
CA GLU A 194 4.39 0.56 33.79
C GLU A 194 3.41 0.76 34.96
N SER A 195 3.08 2.02 35.29
CA SER A 195 2.06 2.34 36.31
C SER A 195 0.62 1.99 35.89
N GLU A 196 0.37 1.92 34.57
CA GLU A 196 -0.92 1.56 33.98
C GLU A 196 -1.10 0.04 33.78
N LYS A 197 -0.07 -0.78 34.02
CA LYS A 197 -0.22 -2.24 34.03
C LYS A 197 -1.27 -2.62 35.09
N PRO A 198 -2.27 -3.45 34.76
CA PRO A 198 -3.34 -3.79 35.69
C PRO A 198 -2.75 -4.43 36.95
N LYS A 199 -3.15 -3.92 38.12
CA LYS A 199 -2.69 -4.43 39.42
C LYS A 199 -2.91 -5.95 39.45
N PRO A 200 -1.90 -6.76 39.84
CA PRO A 200 -2.03 -8.20 39.80
C PRO A 200 -3.21 -8.64 40.67
N ILE A 201 -4.13 -9.40 40.06
CA ILE A 201 -5.28 -9.98 40.77
C ILE A 201 -4.73 -10.90 41.86
N PRO A 202 -5.11 -10.72 43.12
CA PRO A 202 -4.57 -11.54 44.21
C PRO A 202 -5.00 -13.00 44.02
N LYS A 203 -4.03 -13.89 43.80
CA LYS A 203 -4.25 -15.34 43.75
C LYS A 203 -4.05 -15.92 45.16
N GLY A 204 -4.99 -16.77 45.61
CA GLY A 204 -4.91 -17.48 46.90
C GLY A 204 -6.20 -17.46 47.71
N SER A 205 -6.20 -18.21 48.82
CA SER A 205 -7.32 -18.28 49.77
C SER A 205 -7.51 -16.93 50.48
N VAL A 206 -8.69 -16.71 51.08
CA VAL A 206 -8.98 -15.48 51.86
C VAL A 206 -7.94 -15.26 52.97
N LYS A 207 -7.44 -16.35 53.59
CA LYS A 207 -6.39 -16.27 54.61
C LYS A 207 -5.06 -15.74 54.06
N ASP A 208 -4.64 -16.21 52.89
CA ASP A 208 -3.38 -15.78 52.24
C ASP A 208 -3.46 -14.31 51.83
N ARG A 209 -4.63 -13.87 51.37
CA ARG A 209 -4.91 -12.46 51.04
C ARG A 209 -4.81 -11.56 52.27
N MET A 210 -5.33 -12.00 53.42
CA MET A 210 -5.25 -11.25 54.68
C MET A 210 -3.83 -11.21 55.26
N ALA A 211 -3.07 -12.30 55.15
CA ALA A 211 -1.68 -12.35 55.58
C ALA A 211 -0.79 -11.42 54.73
N ALA A 212 -0.95 -11.45 53.42
CA ALA A 212 -0.25 -10.55 52.49
C ALA A 212 -0.62 -9.07 52.72
N LEU A 213 -1.89 -8.78 53.04
CA LEU A 213 -2.33 -7.42 53.37
C LEU A 213 -1.70 -6.92 54.68
N ARG A 214 -1.66 -7.76 55.72
CA ARG A 214 -1.00 -7.43 56.99
C ARG A 214 0.51 -7.19 56.81
N ALA A 215 1.18 -8.03 56.01
CA ALA A 215 2.60 -7.85 55.70
C ALA A 215 2.86 -6.52 54.95
N ARG A 216 2.00 -6.16 53.98
CA ARG A 216 2.07 -4.86 53.29
C ARG A 216 1.85 -3.67 54.21
N LEU A 217 0.92 -3.78 55.16
CA LEU A 217 0.66 -2.72 56.14
C LEU A 217 1.82 -2.56 57.14
N ALA A 218 2.50 -3.65 57.49
CA ALA A 218 3.67 -3.62 58.36
C ALA A 218 4.90 -2.99 57.68
N GLN A 219 5.09 -3.22 56.38
CA GLN A 219 6.18 -2.60 55.59
C GLN A 219 5.96 -1.12 55.25
N LYS A 220 4.77 -0.58 55.51
CA LYS A 220 4.41 0.82 55.22
C LYS A 220 4.58 1.76 56.41
N LYS A 221 5.02 1.25 57.57
CA LYS A 221 5.53 2.02 58.70
C LYS A 221 7.04 2.10 58.59
#